data_AF-A0A5Q0QER8-F1
#
_entry.id   AF-A0A5Q0QER8-F1
#
_cell.length_a   1.000
_cell.length_b   1.000
_cell.length_c   1.000
_cell.angle_alpha   90.00
_cell.angle_beta   90.00
_cell.angle_gamma   90.00
#
_symmetry.space_group_name_H-M   'P 1'
#
loop_
_entity.id
_entity.type
_entity.pdbx_description
1 polymer ?
#
loop_
_entity_poly.entity_id
_entity_poly.type
_entity_poly.pdbx_seq_one_letter_code
_entity_poly.pdbx_strand_id
1 'polypeptide(L)'
;MKKLFYVVVFLSAFAFAKPANAQVNVSINIGSQPLWGPSGYDYARYYYMPEMDVYYDVSSRHYTYYNGGQWVSHRSLPSRYGRYDMHRTYKVVMNDSRPWRNHRRHRDHYHGYSRNYNQVSLRDYGRGHKHHGKSYKKAHKEYRKAEKRHAKHYRERSSRRDRDYRNVRGMW
;
A
#
# COMPACT_ATOMS: atom_id res chain seq x y z
N MET A 1 13.11 34.40 -60.10
CA MET A 1 11.70 34.43 -59.63
C MET A 1 11.24 33.10 -59.01
N LYS A 2 11.41 31.94 -59.65
CA LYS A 2 10.88 30.64 -59.14
C LYS A 2 11.52 30.14 -57.82
N LYS A 3 12.78 30.51 -57.55
CA LYS A 3 13.53 30.09 -56.33
C LYS A 3 13.03 30.74 -55.04
N LEU A 4 12.47 31.96 -55.12
CA LEU A 4 11.88 32.67 -53.96
C LEU A 4 10.55 32.05 -53.52
N PHE A 5 9.79 31.48 -54.46
CA PHE A 5 8.51 30.86 -54.16
C PHE A 5 8.65 29.66 -53.22
N TYR A 6 9.67 28.83 -53.42
CA TYR A 6 9.92 27.66 -52.57
C TYR A 6 10.35 28.04 -51.15
N VAL A 7 11.08 29.15 -50.96
CA VAL A 7 11.49 29.62 -49.63
C VAL A 7 10.28 30.12 -48.82
N VAL A 8 9.35 30.82 -49.47
CA VAL A 8 8.12 31.30 -48.81
C VAL A 8 7.20 30.14 -48.44
N VAL A 9 7.08 29.12 -49.31
CA VAL A 9 6.30 27.89 -49.02
C VAL A 9 6.96 27.06 -47.91
N PHE A 10 8.28 27.01 -47.84
CA PHE A 10 8.98 26.28 -46.78
C PHE A 10 8.89 27.00 -45.42
N LEU A 11 8.90 28.34 -45.40
CA LEU A 11 8.76 29.13 -44.18
C LEU A 11 7.32 29.16 -43.64
N SER A 12 6.30 29.13 -44.52
CA SER A 12 4.90 29.10 -44.08
C SER A 12 4.50 27.78 -43.40
N ALA A 13 5.24 26.69 -43.64
CA ALA A 13 5.01 25.38 -43.00
C ALA A 13 5.32 25.38 -41.49
N PHE A 14 6.16 26.30 -41.00
CA PHE A 14 6.52 26.37 -39.57
C PHE A 14 5.59 27.27 -38.74
N ALA A 15 4.71 28.06 -39.37
CA ALA A 15 3.86 29.04 -38.68
C ALA A 15 2.67 28.44 -37.90
N PHE A 16 2.46 27.11 -37.98
CA PHE A 16 1.30 26.43 -37.38
C PHE A 16 1.64 25.43 -36.26
N ALA A 17 2.82 25.53 -35.66
CA ALA A 17 3.17 24.71 -34.49
C ALA A 17 2.36 25.16 -33.26
N LYS A 18 1.22 24.51 -33.00
CA LYS A 18 0.47 24.66 -31.75
C LYS A 18 1.27 24.01 -30.61
N PRO A 19 1.42 24.66 -29.44
CA PRO A 19 1.99 24.00 -28.28
C PRO A 19 1.09 22.83 -27.87
N ALA A 20 1.66 21.63 -27.79
CA ALA A 20 0.96 20.44 -27.32
C ALA A 20 0.78 20.55 -25.80
N ASN A 21 -0.44 20.87 -25.34
CA ASN A 21 -0.79 20.77 -23.94
C ASN A 21 -0.95 19.30 -23.57
N ALA A 22 0.07 18.71 -22.96
CA ALA A 22 -0.06 17.38 -22.37
C ALA A 22 -0.90 17.48 -21.09
N GLN A 23 -2.13 16.97 -21.13
CA GLN A 23 -2.95 16.81 -19.93
C GLN A 23 -2.47 15.56 -19.17
N VAL A 24 -1.95 15.75 -17.95
CA VAL A 24 -1.62 14.65 -17.06
C VAL A 24 -2.89 14.25 -16.31
N ASN A 25 -3.44 13.06 -16.60
CA ASN A 25 -4.59 12.52 -15.88
C ASN A 25 -4.11 11.56 -14.78
N VAL A 26 -4.27 11.95 -13.51
CA VAL A 26 -3.96 11.11 -12.35
C VAL A 26 -5.26 10.44 -11.86
N SER A 27 -5.34 9.13 -12.01
CA SER A 27 -6.48 8.31 -11.58
C SER A 27 -6.19 7.68 -10.22
N ILE A 28 -7.05 7.91 -9.22
CA ILE A 28 -6.91 7.38 -7.85
C ILE A 28 -8.22 6.65 -7.48
N ASN A 29 -8.14 5.44 -6.92
CA ASN A 29 -9.31 4.70 -6.43
C ASN A 29 -9.12 3.98 -5.08
N ILE A 30 -8.24 4.50 -4.22
CA ILE A 30 -7.92 3.94 -2.90
C ILE A 30 -9.18 3.54 -2.10
N GLY A 31 -10.22 4.37 -2.10
CA GLY A 31 -11.44 4.15 -1.31
C GLY A 31 -12.37 3.04 -1.84
N SER A 32 -12.24 2.61 -3.10
CA SER A 32 -13.05 1.52 -3.67
C SER A 32 -12.37 0.16 -3.57
N GLN A 33 -11.07 0.13 -3.28
CA GLN A 33 -10.32 -1.11 -3.10
C GLN A 33 -10.80 -1.85 -1.85
N PRO A 34 -11.11 -3.15 -1.95
CA PRO A 34 -11.52 -3.95 -0.80
C PRO A 34 -10.38 -4.06 0.22
N LEU A 35 -10.73 -4.23 1.50
CA LEU A 35 -9.74 -4.38 2.57
C LEU A 35 -8.80 -5.58 2.41
N TRP A 36 -9.23 -6.60 1.65
CA TRP A 36 -8.40 -7.74 1.29
C TRP A 36 -7.48 -7.49 0.09
N GLY A 37 -7.62 -6.37 -0.62
CA GLY A 37 -6.77 -5.98 -1.74
C GLY A 37 -5.31 -5.74 -1.31
N PRO A 38 -4.36 -5.75 -2.25
CA PRO A 38 -2.94 -5.56 -1.96
C PRO A 38 -2.62 -4.11 -1.58
N SER A 39 -1.85 -3.90 -0.52
CA SER A 39 -1.40 -2.55 -0.13
C SER A 39 -0.34 -2.00 -1.10
N GLY A 40 -0.19 -0.68 -1.16
CA GLY A 40 0.86 -0.02 -1.95
C GLY A 40 0.43 0.40 -3.37
N TYR A 41 -0.87 0.41 -3.64
CA TYR A 41 -1.42 0.83 -4.94
C TYR A 41 -2.48 1.93 -4.76
N ASP A 42 -2.24 3.08 -5.37
CA ASP A 42 -3.20 4.20 -5.38
C ASP A 42 -4.35 3.96 -6.37
N TYR A 43 -4.10 3.12 -7.36
CA TYR A 43 -5.07 2.70 -8.36
C TYR A 43 -4.94 1.22 -8.70
N ALA A 44 -6.08 0.56 -8.79
CA ALA A 44 -6.21 -0.78 -9.36
C ALA A 44 -7.52 -0.90 -10.13
N ARG A 45 -7.46 -1.27 -11.41
CA ARG A 45 -8.67 -1.59 -12.18
C ARG A 45 -9.18 -3.00 -11.87
N TYR A 46 -8.27 -3.98 -11.95
CA TYR A 46 -8.53 -5.38 -11.68
C TYR A 46 -7.48 -5.96 -10.72
N TYR A 47 -7.85 -7.01 -10.00
CA TYR A 47 -6.92 -7.91 -9.35
C TYR A 47 -6.96 -9.26 -10.05
N TYR A 48 -5.82 -9.75 -10.54
CA TYR A 48 -5.67 -11.14 -10.95
C TYR A 48 -5.18 -11.98 -9.78
N MET A 49 -5.85 -13.09 -9.52
CA MET A 49 -5.56 -14.03 -8.43
C MET A 49 -5.07 -15.36 -9.03
N PRO A 50 -3.75 -15.58 -9.13
CA PRO A 50 -3.18 -16.74 -9.83
C PRO A 50 -3.49 -18.07 -9.14
N GLU A 51 -3.81 -18.06 -7.85
CA GLU A 51 -4.20 -19.27 -7.11
C GLU A 51 -5.54 -19.86 -7.56
N MET A 52 -6.40 -19.04 -8.16
CA MET A 52 -7.76 -19.42 -8.58
C MET A 52 -8.02 -19.22 -10.08
N ASP A 53 -7.10 -18.57 -10.79
CA ASP A 53 -7.29 -18.07 -12.15
C ASP A 53 -8.53 -17.15 -12.29
N VAL A 54 -8.66 -16.23 -11.33
CA VAL A 54 -9.80 -15.30 -11.21
C VAL A 54 -9.35 -13.86 -11.38
N TYR A 55 -10.17 -13.05 -12.03
CA TYR A 55 -10.04 -11.59 -12.05
C TYR A 55 -11.12 -10.96 -11.19
N TYR A 56 -10.79 -9.98 -10.37
CA TYR A 56 -11.75 -9.18 -9.62
C TYR A 56 -11.73 -7.74 -10.11
N ASP A 57 -12.87 -7.21 -10.51
CA ASP A 57 -13.05 -5.81 -10.89
C ASP A 57 -13.23 -4.96 -9.63
N VAL A 58 -12.31 -4.02 -9.39
CA VAL A 58 -12.33 -3.17 -8.19
C VAL A 58 -13.53 -2.23 -8.20
N SER A 59 -13.91 -1.71 -9.37
CA SER A 59 -14.99 -0.74 -9.50
C SER A 59 -16.36 -1.42 -9.39
N SER A 60 -16.59 -2.46 -10.18
CA SER A 60 -17.90 -3.12 -10.24
C SER A 60 -18.09 -4.20 -9.17
N ARG A 61 -17.02 -4.62 -8.47
CA ARG A 61 -17.01 -5.71 -7.48
C ARG A 61 -17.48 -7.06 -8.05
N HIS A 62 -17.14 -7.32 -9.30
CA HIS A 62 -17.43 -8.59 -9.98
C HIS A 62 -16.17 -9.45 -10.08
N TYR A 63 -16.36 -10.75 -9.98
CA TYR A 63 -15.38 -11.77 -10.26
C TYR A 63 -15.60 -12.30 -11.67
N THR A 64 -14.54 -12.30 -12.48
CA THR A 64 -14.50 -12.93 -13.80
C THR A 64 -13.67 -14.20 -13.71
N TYR A 65 -14.26 -15.33 -14.05
CA TYR A 65 -13.64 -16.66 -13.96
C TYR A 65 -14.09 -17.55 -15.11
N TYR A 66 -13.30 -18.60 -15.39
CA TYR A 66 -13.61 -19.53 -16.46
C TYR A 66 -14.65 -20.56 -15.99
N ASN A 67 -15.75 -20.70 -16.73
CA ASN A 67 -16.81 -21.65 -16.45
C ASN A 67 -17.44 -22.16 -17.75
N GLY A 68 -17.53 -23.48 -17.93
CA GLY A 68 -18.20 -24.07 -19.08
C GLY A 68 -17.67 -23.58 -20.44
N GLY A 69 -16.35 -23.44 -20.59
CA GLY A 69 -15.74 -23.04 -21.87
C GLY A 69 -15.65 -21.52 -22.10
N GLN A 70 -16.18 -20.70 -21.19
CA GLN A 70 -16.25 -19.24 -21.37
C GLN A 70 -15.88 -18.47 -20.10
N TRP A 71 -15.49 -17.21 -20.28
CA TRP A 71 -15.30 -16.28 -19.17
C TRP A 71 -16.63 -15.66 -18.77
N VAL A 72 -17.03 -15.86 -17.52
CA VAL A 72 -18.26 -15.31 -16.95
C VAL A 72 -17.94 -14.36 -15.83
N SER A 73 -18.79 -13.34 -15.60
CA SER A 73 -18.59 -12.32 -14.57
C SER A 73 -19.79 -12.29 -13.61
N HIS A 74 -19.53 -12.49 -12.31
CA HIS A 74 -20.56 -12.53 -11.27
C HIS A 74 -20.13 -11.79 -10.00
N ARG A 75 -21.09 -11.37 -9.17
CA ARG A 75 -20.81 -10.67 -7.89
C ARG A 75 -20.20 -11.58 -6.81
N SER A 76 -20.33 -12.89 -6.97
CA SER A 76 -19.82 -13.89 -6.03
C SER A 76 -18.99 -14.95 -6.76
N LEU A 77 -18.04 -15.53 -6.03
CA LEU A 77 -17.31 -16.70 -6.49
C LEU A 77 -18.14 -17.97 -6.25
N PRO A 78 -18.09 -18.94 -7.17
CA PRO A 78 -18.65 -20.26 -6.93
C PRO A 78 -18.04 -20.94 -5.70
N SER A 79 -18.82 -21.83 -5.06
CA SER A 79 -18.42 -22.56 -3.85
C SER A 79 -17.09 -23.31 -3.97
N ARG A 80 -16.71 -23.73 -5.19
CA ARG A 80 -15.41 -24.38 -5.48
C ARG A 80 -14.19 -23.54 -5.11
N TYR A 81 -14.34 -22.23 -4.96
CA TYR A 81 -13.30 -21.30 -4.53
C TYR A 81 -13.38 -20.94 -3.03
N GLY A 82 -14.36 -21.47 -2.29
CA GLY A 82 -14.61 -21.10 -0.89
C GLY A 82 -13.47 -21.43 0.08
N ARG A 83 -12.53 -22.31 -0.30
CA ARG A 83 -11.36 -22.66 0.51
C ARG A 83 -10.28 -21.57 0.54
N TYR A 84 -10.33 -20.60 -0.38
CA TYR A 84 -9.30 -19.58 -0.51
C TYR A 84 -9.60 -18.36 0.37
N ASP A 85 -8.61 -17.96 1.16
CA ASP A 85 -8.70 -16.75 1.97
C ASP A 85 -8.31 -15.53 1.14
N MET A 86 -9.29 -14.68 0.84
CA MET A 86 -9.08 -13.45 0.08
C MET A 86 -8.08 -12.51 0.75
N HIS A 87 -7.89 -12.56 2.07
CA HIS A 87 -6.88 -11.73 2.74
C HIS A 87 -5.45 -12.26 2.59
N ARG A 88 -5.27 -13.51 2.14
CA ARG A 88 -3.96 -14.17 2.05
C ARG A 88 -3.52 -14.47 0.63
N THR A 89 -4.45 -14.85 -0.26
CA THR A 89 -4.13 -15.15 -1.67
C THR A 89 -3.38 -13.99 -2.30
N TYR A 90 -2.39 -14.26 -3.16
CA TYR A 90 -1.70 -13.19 -3.88
C TYR A 90 -2.62 -12.49 -4.89
N LYS A 91 -2.50 -11.16 -5.03
CA LYS A 91 -3.18 -10.36 -6.04
C LYS A 91 -2.18 -9.60 -6.88
N VAL A 92 -2.31 -9.71 -8.19
CA VAL A 92 -1.61 -8.87 -9.15
C VAL A 92 -2.54 -7.74 -9.58
N VAL A 93 -2.10 -6.49 -9.44
CA VAL A 93 -2.85 -5.34 -9.94
C VAL A 93 -2.74 -5.29 -11.47
N MET A 94 -3.88 -5.24 -12.15
CA MET A 94 -4.00 -5.22 -13.60
C MET A 94 -4.81 -4.00 -14.02
N ASN A 95 -4.32 -3.25 -15.01
CA ASN A 95 -4.97 -2.03 -15.49
C ASN A 95 -5.52 -2.12 -16.92
N ASP A 96 -5.46 -3.30 -17.53
CA ASP A 96 -6.07 -3.58 -18.83
C ASP A 96 -7.61 -3.57 -18.75
N SER A 97 -8.26 -3.28 -19.87
CA SER A 97 -9.72 -3.20 -19.94
C SER A 97 -10.44 -4.54 -19.76
N ARG A 98 -9.88 -5.64 -20.28
CA ARG A 98 -10.44 -7.00 -20.24
C ARG A 98 -9.33 -8.03 -20.06
N PRO A 99 -8.68 -8.10 -18.87
CA PRO A 99 -7.45 -8.86 -18.68
C PRO A 99 -7.59 -10.37 -18.95
N TRP A 100 -8.77 -10.95 -18.79
CA TRP A 100 -9.03 -12.36 -19.10
C TRP A 100 -8.85 -12.71 -20.58
N ARG A 101 -8.89 -11.73 -21.50
CA ARG A 101 -8.58 -11.97 -22.92
C ARG A 101 -7.13 -12.42 -23.15
N ASN A 102 -6.22 -11.99 -22.27
CA ASN A 102 -4.81 -12.35 -22.29
C ASN A 102 -4.47 -13.35 -21.18
N HIS A 103 -5.44 -14.17 -20.74
CA HIS A 103 -5.30 -15.03 -19.58
C HIS A 103 -4.08 -15.94 -19.64
N ARG A 104 -3.79 -16.55 -20.80
CA ARG A 104 -2.60 -17.41 -20.98
C ARG A 104 -1.33 -16.70 -20.54
N ARG A 105 -1.12 -15.47 -21.02
CA ARG A 105 0.04 -14.64 -20.65
C ARG A 105 0.10 -14.36 -19.16
N HIS A 106 -1.04 -14.04 -18.54
CA HIS A 106 -1.11 -13.77 -17.09
C HIS A 106 -0.78 -15.03 -16.27
N ARG A 107 -1.35 -16.17 -16.65
CA ARG A 107 -1.06 -17.45 -16.00
C ARG A 107 0.43 -17.78 -16.11
N ASP A 108 0.99 -17.72 -17.31
CA ASP A 108 2.40 -18.04 -17.52
C ASP A 108 3.32 -17.12 -16.71
N HIS A 109 3.03 -15.82 -16.67
CA HIS A 109 3.87 -14.85 -15.96
C HIS A 109 3.71 -14.89 -14.43
N TYR A 110 2.52 -15.22 -13.91
CA TYR A 110 2.21 -15.07 -12.49
C TYR A 110 1.88 -16.38 -11.75
N HIS A 111 1.86 -17.54 -12.41
CA HIS A 111 1.56 -18.82 -11.75
C HIS A 111 2.47 -19.11 -10.54
N GLY A 112 3.72 -18.66 -10.56
CA GLY A 112 4.67 -18.80 -9.45
C GLY A 112 4.23 -18.11 -8.15
N TYR A 113 3.35 -17.09 -8.25
CA TYR A 113 2.81 -16.38 -7.09
C TYR A 113 1.58 -17.04 -6.47
N SER A 114 1.05 -18.13 -7.07
CA SER A 114 -0.13 -18.84 -6.56
C SER A 114 0.00 -19.33 -5.11
N ARG A 115 1.23 -19.56 -4.64
CA ARG A 115 1.55 -19.99 -3.27
C ARG A 115 2.24 -18.90 -2.44
N ASN A 116 2.24 -17.67 -2.92
CA ASN A 116 2.81 -16.55 -2.19
C ASN A 116 1.74 -15.92 -1.28
N TYR A 117 1.93 -16.05 0.04
CA TYR A 117 1.02 -15.53 1.06
C TYR A 117 1.64 -14.38 1.87
N ASN A 118 2.75 -13.81 1.40
CA ASN A 118 3.48 -12.75 2.09
C ASN A 118 3.00 -11.34 1.70
N GLN A 119 2.07 -11.24 0.75
CA GLN A 119 1.53 -9.96 0.31
C GLN A 119 0.66 -9.34 1.42
N VAL A 120 0.98 -8.10 1.78
CA VAL A 120 0.23 -7.36 2.81
C VAL A 120 -1.07 -6.84 2.20
N SER A 121 -2.20 -7.12 2.88
CA SER A 121 -3.51 -6.57 2.51
C SER A 121 -3.70 -5.15 3.07
N LEU A 122 -4.57 -4.34 2.45
CA LEU A 122 -4.92 -2.99 2.95
C LEU A 122 -5.33 -3.03 4.44
N ARG A 123 -6.10 -4.05 4.83
CA ARG A 123 -6.52 -4.28 6.23
C ARG A 123 -5.33 -4.35 7.18
N ASP A 124 -4.32 -5.14 6.81
CA ASP A 124 -3.21 -5.47 7.70
C ASP A 124 -2.11 -4.41 7.65
N TYR A 125 -1.96 -3.70 6.53
CA TYR A 125 -1.15 -2.50 6.41
C TYR A 125 -1.54 -1.45 7.48
N GLY A 126 -2.83 -1.14 7.59
CA GLY A 126 -3.32 -0.20 8.60
C GLY A 126 -3.18 -0.67 10.06
N ARG A 127 -2.99 -1.97 10.30
CA ARG A 127 -2.79 -2.55 11.64
C ARG A 127 -1.34 -2.52 12.07
N GLY A 128 -0.40 -2.86 11.19
CA GLY A 128 1.03 -2.89 11.48
C GLY A 128 1.55 -1.56 12.04
N HIS A 129 1.15 -0.44 11.44
CA HIS A 129 1.53 0.90 11.93
C HIS A 129 1.01 1.21 13.34
N LYS A 130 -0.16 0.67 13.72
CA LYS A 130 -0.75 0.91 15.05
C LYS A 130 -0.01 0.15 16.16
N HIS A 131 0.53 -1.03 15.87
CA HIS A 131 1.28 -1.81 16.86
C HIS A 131 2.61 -1.15 17.22
N HIS A 132 3.32 -0.59 16.23
CA HIS A 132 4.59 0.10 16.47
C HIS A 132 4.42 1.33 17.38
N GLY A 133 3.38 2.14 17.14
CA GLY A 133 3.08 3.31 17.97
C GLY A 133 2.70 2.98 19.42
N LYS A 134 2.01 1.85 19.65
CA LYS A 134 1.68 1.37 21.00
C LYS A 134 2.92 0.88 21.76
N SER A 135 3.80 0.14 21.09
CA SER A 135 5.05 -0.36 21.67
C SER A 135 5.94 0.81 22.13
N TYR A 136 6.15 1.79 21.24
CA TYR A 136 6.93 3.00 21.55
C TYR A 136 6.36 3.78 22.76
N LYS A 137 5.03 3.99 22.79
CA LYS A 137 4.37 4.67 23.92
C LYS A 137 4.53 3.91 25.24
N LYS A 138 4.50 2.58 25.22
CA LYS A 138 4.72 1.74 26.41
C LYS A 138 6.16 1.85 26.89
N ALA A 139 7.14 1.73 26.00
CA ALA A 139 8.56 1.87 26.32
C ALA A 139 8.87 3.26 26.92
N HIS A 140 8.37 4.33 26.31
CA HIS A 140 8.55 5.70 26.81
C HIS A 140 7.91 5.90 28.19
N LYS A 141 6.75 5.29 28.45
CA LYS A 141 6.10 5.35 29.78
C LYS A 141 6.94 4.65 30.84
N GLU A 142 7.54 3.50 30.53
CA GLU A 142 8.42 2.77 31.46
C GLU A 142 9.73 3.54 31.71
N TYR A 143 10.35 4.10 30.68
CA TYR A 143 11.53 4.95 30.83
C TYR A 143 11.28 6.13 31.76
N ARG A 144 10.18 6.86 31.54
CA ARG A 144 9.79 8.00 32.38
C ARG A 144 9.49 7.60 33.83
N LYS A 145 8.99 6.39 34.09
CA LYS A 145 8.82 5.86 35.46
C LYS A 145 10.17 5.56 36.10
N ALA A 146 11.10 4.94 35.37
CA ALA A 146 12.44 4.64 35.85
C ALA A 146 13.21 5.92 36.21
N GLU A 147 13.14 6.94 35.37
CA GLU A 147 13.73 8.26 35.61
C GLU A 147 13.20 8.90 36.90
N LYS A 148 11.87 8.88 37.10
CA LYS A 148 11.25 9.38 38.34
C LYS A 148 11.73 8.61 39.58
N ARG A 149 11.89 7.28 39.49
CA ARG A 149 12.42 6.46 40.59
C ARG A 149 13.88 6.82 40.90
N HIS A 150 14.70 7.02 39.87
CA HIS A 150 16.10 7.41 40.03
C HIS A 150 16.24 8.81 40.65
N ALA A 151 15.46 9.78 40.19
CA ALA A 151 15.41 11.12 40.77
C ALA A 151 14.97 11.10 42.25
N LYS A 152 13.98 10.25 42.61
CA LYS A 152 13.56 10.07 44.00
C LYS A 152 14.70 9.50 44.85
N HIS A 153 15.36 8.45 44.39
CA HIS A 153 16.47 7.83 45.11
C HIS A 153 17.63 8.82 45.33
N TYR A 154 17.93 9.64 44.32
CA TYR A 154 18.98 10.66 44.43
C TYR A 154 18.63 11.74 45.47
N ARG A 155 17.39 12.24 45.49
CA ARG A 155 16.91 13.18 46.52
C ARG A 155 16.94 12.57 47.92
N GLU A 156 16.56 11.31 48.06
CA GLU A 156 16.58 10.62 49.36
C GLU A 156 18.01 10.44 49.87
N ARG A 157 18.95 10.08 48.98
CA ARG A 157 20.38 10.00 49.33
C ARG A 157 20.97 11.36 49.70
N SER A 158 20.65 12.41 48.95
CA SER A 158 21.09 13.78 49.27
C SER A 158 20.58 14.23 50.64
N SER A 159 19.29 14.04 50.91
CA SER A 159 18.69 14.46 52.17
C SER A 159 19.17 13.65 53.39
N ARG A 160 19.56 12.37 53.21
CA ARG A 160 20.27 11.61 54.25
C ARG A 160 21.67 12.18 54.50
N ARG A 161 22.42 12.46 53.44
CA ARG A 161 23.76 13.04 53.54
C ARG A 161 23.75 14.40 54.24
N ASP A 162 22.80 15.26 53.91
CA ASP A 162 22.62 16.56 54.56
C ASP A 162 22.27 16.43 56.05
N ARG A 163 21.52 15.38 56.42
CA ARG A 163 21.18 15.07 57.81
C ARG A 163 22.41 14.62 58.60
N ASP A 164 23.22 13.75 58.01
CA ASP A 164 24.47 13.28 58.60
C ASP A 164 25.45 14.44 58.79
N TYR A 165 25.60 15.31 57.79
CA TYR A 165 26.44 16.51 57.89
C TYR A 165 25.99 17.47 59.01
N ARG A 166 24.67 17.65 59.21
CA ARG A 166 24.16 18.47 60.33
C ARG A 166 24.41 17.83 61.69
N ASN A 167 24.24 16.51 61.81
CA ASN A 167 24.49 15.80 63.07
C ASN A 167 25.97 15.88 63.47
N VAL A 168 26.90 15.74 62.53
CA VAL A 168 28.34 15.85 62.81
C VAL A 168 28.75 17.26 63.24
N ARG A 169 28.08 18.30 62.73
CA ARG A 169 28.39 19.70 63.06
C ARG A 169 27.76 20.19 64.38
N GLY A 170 26.78 19.48 64.93
CA GLY A 170 26.18 19.76 66.24
C GLY A 170 26.84 19.04 67.41
N MET A 171 27.93 18.29 67.18
CA MET A 171 28.69 17.55 68.19
C MET A 171 29.97 18.27 68.64
N TRP A 172 30.12 19.56 68.31
CA TRP A 172 31.18 20.45 68.78
C TRP A 172 30.56 21.68 69.44
#